data_AF-A0A821TLS3-F1
#
_entry.id   AF-A0A821TLS3-F1
#
_cell.length_a   1.000
_cell.length_b   1.000
_cell.length_c   1.000
_cell.angle_alpha   90.00
_cell.angle_beta   90.00
_cell.angle_gamma   90.00
#
_symmetry.space_group_name_H-M   'P 1'
#
loop_
_entity.id
_entity.type
_entity.pdbx_description
1 polymer ?
#
loop_
_entity_poly.entity_id
_entity_poly.type
_entity_poly.pdbx_seq_one_letter_code
_entity_poly.pdbx_strand_id
1 'polypeptide(L)'
;GIGFGAMLILKQYEIIKCNHYPSISAEKCFQQILIKDKTNKYFLASQSLSLREYTHINRPDLPTMLITHNAINIERPSINSYSIVEKIKKDNSNLTKYETNILKKIKQELNINQNDDNNNIKKRKKHGINPLSIKKKKKYILINQINNNTNYLLKKRRRTRQLRMSLHLKQHLKELEKTFSIKQFFHLE
;
A
#
# COMPACT_ATOMS: atom_id res chain seq x y z
N GLY A 1 -36.80 24.81 -8.20
CA GLY A 1 -35.57 25.48 -8.67
C GLY A 1 -34.37 24.57 -8.45
N ILE A 2 -33.43 24.56 -9.40
CA ILE A 2 -32.31 23.59 -9.53
C ILE A 2 -31.36 23.54 -8.31
N GLY A 3 -31.46 24.46 -7.34
CA GLY A 3 -30.61 24.49 -6.14
C GLY A 3 -31.26 24.06 -4.82
N PHE A 4 -32.60 23.91 -4.75
CA PHE A 4 -33.27 23.68 -3.45
C PHE A 4 -32.92 22.32 -2.84
N GLY A 5 -32.87 21.27 -3.65
CA GLY A 5 -32.45 19.94 -3.21
C GLY A 5 -31.01 19.90 -2.70
N ALA A 6 -30.09 20.55 -3.42
CA ALA A 6 -28.69 20.66 -2.99
C ALA A 6 -28.57 21.39 -1.64
N MET A 7 -29.34 22.47 -1.43
CA MET A 7 -29.37 23.20 -0.16
C MET A 7 -29.86 22.32 1.00
N LEU A 8 -30.92 21.52 0.80
CA LEU A 8 -31.42 20.61 1.85
C LEU A 8 -30.38 19.57 2.25
N ILE A 9 -29.63 19.04 1.28
CA ILE A 9 -28.54 18.10 1.53
C ILE A 9 -27.40 18.80 2.31
N LEU A 10 -27.01 20.00 1.91
CA LEU A 10 -25.93 20.75 2.57
C LEU A 10 -26.23 21.06 4.04
N LYS A 11 -27.49 21.30 4.40
CA LYS A 11 -27.90 21.55 5.80
C LYS A 11 -27.65 20.36 6.74
N GLN A 12 -27.44 19.16 6.21
CA GLN A 12 -27.16 17.96 7.01
C GLN A 12 -25.69 17.87 7.46
N TYR A 13 -24.80 18.67 6.87
CA TYR A 13 -23.36 18.64 7.15
C TYR A 13 -22.95 19.74 8.13
N GLU A 14 -21.83 19.50 8.82
CA GLU A 14 -21.22 20.50 9.68
C GLU A 14 -20.68 21.68 8.87
N ILE A 15 -20.90 22.89 9.40
CA ILE A 15 -20.49 24.14 8.75
C ILE A 15 -19.18 24.61 9.36
N ILE A 16 -18.12 24.60 8.55
CA ILE A 16 -16.87 25.27 8.89
C ILE A 16 -17.03 26.76 8.59
N LYS A 17 -17.04 27.58 9.64
CA LYS A 17 -17.17 29.03 9.53
C LYS A 17 -15.89 29.64 8.96
N CYS A 18 -16.04 30.55 8.01
CA CYS A 18 -14.94 31.35 7.47
C CYS A 18 -15.17 32.84 7.77
N ASN A 19 -14.08 33.58 8.00
CA ASN A 19 -14.15 35.00 8.39
C ASN A 19 -13.88 35.93 7.19
N HIS A 20 -14.48 35.65 6.03
CA HIS A 20 -14.28 36.47 4.84
C HIS A 20 -15.36 37.55 4.75
N TYR A 21 -14.94 38.81 4.80
CA TYR A 21 -15.78 39.97 4.52
C TYR A 21 -15.01 40.98 3.67
N PRO A 22 -15.53 41.41 2.50
CA PRO A 22 -16.76 40.95 1.85
C PRO A 22 -16.67 39.47 1.42
N SER A 23 -17.82 38.87 1.05
CA SER A 23 -17.87 37.48 0.59
C SER A 23 -17.00 37.28 -0.65
N ILE A 24 -16.10 36.30 -0.59
CA ILE A 24 -15.22 35.93 -1.71
C ILE A 24 -15.75 34.69 -2.44
N SER A 25 -15.13 34.37 -3.59
CA SER A 25 -15.46 33.15 -4.32
C SER A 25 -15.16 31.89 -3.49
N ALA A 26 -15.96 30.84 -3.70
CA ALA A 26 -15.80 29.56 -3.01
C ALA A 26 -14.38 28.99 -3.19
N GLU A 27 -13.82 29.06 -4.40
CA GLU A 27 -12.45 28.60 -4.67
C GLU A 27 -11.42 29.32 -3.79
N LYS A 28 -11.46 30.65 -3.74
CA LYS A 28 -10.54 31.45 -2.89
C LYS A 28 -10.75 31.14 -1.40
N CYS A 29 -11.99 30.95 -0.97
CA CYS A 29 -12.32 30.57 0.39
C CYS A 29 -11.67 29.23 0.76
N PHE A 30 -11.83 28.20 -0.07
CA PHE A 30 -11.18 26.89 0.15
C PHE A 30 -9.66 27.00 0.14
N GLN A 31 -9.07 27.73 -0.81
CA GLN A 31 -7.62 27.94 -0.85
C GLN A 31 -7.11 28.52 0.48
N GLN A 32 -7.75 29.57 1.00
CA GLN A 32 -7.33 30.20 2.25
C GLN A 32 -7.53 29.31 3.49
N ILE A 33 -8.65 28.58 3.56
CA ILE A 33 -8.92 27.63 4.67
C ILE A 33 -7.89 26.51 4.65
N LEU A 34 -7.67 25.89 3.50
CA LEU A 34 -6.75 24.77 3.35
C LEU A 34 -5.31 25.18 3.66
N ILE A 35 -4.86 26.39 3.30
CA ILE A 35 -3.51 26.84 3.67
C ILE A 35 -3.37 27.04 5.18
N LYS A 36 -4.37 27.68 5.81
CA LYS A 36 -4.33 28.02 7.24
C LYS A 36 -4.38 26.77 8.12
N ASP A 37 -5.25 25.83 7.78
CA ASP A 37 -5.42 24.61 8.55
C ASP A 37 -4.60 23.47 7.91
N LYS A 38 -3.41 23.21 8.46
CA LYS A 38 -2.57 22.09 8.03
C LYS A 38 -2.85 20.78 8.77
N THR A 39 -3.99 20.66 9.44
CA THR A 39 -4.34 19.38 10.06
C THR A 39 -4.72 18.36 8.99
N ASN A 40 -4.23 17.11 9.12
CA ASN A 40 -4.51 16.01 8.19
C ASN A 40 -5.94 15.44 8.35
N LYS A 41 -6.93 16.29 8.65
CA LYS A 41 -8.29 15.89 9.00
C LYS A 41 -9.26 15.96 7.83
N TYR A 42 -8.88 16.60 6.73
CA TYR A 42 -9.78 16.86 5.62
C TYR A 42 -9.48 16.00 4.40
N PHE A 43 -10.53 15.76 3.63
CA PHE A 43 -10.47 15.34 2.25
C PHE A 43 -11.13 16.44 1.43
N LEU A 44 -10.51 16.85 0.32
CA LEU A 44 -11.12 17.84 -0.55
C LEU A 44 -12.02 17.14 -1.56
N ALA A 45 -13.33 17.41 -1.54
CA ALA A 45 -14.25 16.93 -2.58
C ALA A 45 -14.61 18.08 -3.53
N SER A 46 -14.02 18.14 -4.73
CA SER A 46 -14.30 19.21 -5.69
C SER A 46 -14.24 18.74 -7.15
N GLN A 47 -15.14 19.27 -7.99
CA GLN A 47 -15.08 19.09 -9.45
C GLN A 47 -14.27 20.19 -10.16
N SER A 48 -13.92 21.29 -9.48
CA SER A 48 -13.21 22.42 -10.10
C SER A 48 -11.73 22.06 -10.32
N LEU A 49 -11.27 22.09 -11.58
CA LEU A 49 -9.88 21.78 -11.93
C LEU A 49 -8.88 22.76 -11.27
N SER A 50 -9.20 24.06 -11.27
CA SER A 50 -8.37 25.13 -10.68
C SER A 50 -8.02 24.86 -9.20
N LEU A 51 -9.03 24.56 -8.38
CA LEU A 51 -8.84 24.27 -6.95
C LEU A 51 -8.01 23.00 -6.75
N ARG A 52 -8.24 21.97 -7.57
CA ARG A 52 -7.52 20.69 -7.49
C ARG A 52 -6.04 20.88 -7.79
N GLU A 53 -5.71 21.53 -8.91
CA GLU A 53 -4.32 21.83 -9.27
C GLU A 53 -3.64 22.67 -8.19
N TYR A 54 -4.32 23.69 -7.68
CA TYR A 54 -3.83 24.50 -6.58
C TYR A 54 -3.51 23.64 -5.34
N THR A 55 -4.39 22.70 -4.98
CA THR A 55 -4.16 21.81 -3.84
C THR A 55 -3.03 20.82 -4.09
N HIS A 56 -2.89 20.26 -5.28
CA HIS A 56 -1.80 19.34 -5.60
C HIS A 56 -0.42 20.00 -5.50
N ILE A 57 -0.34 21.30 -5.77
CA ILE A 57 0.89 22.09 -5.68
C ILE A 57 1.19 22.48 -4.23
N ASN A 58 0.20 23.04 -3.52
CA ASN A 58 0.42 23.66 -2.21
C ASN A 58 0.20 22.72 -1.02
N ARG A 59 -0.57 21.65 -1.22
CA ARG A 59 -1.04 20.68 -0.22
C ARG A 59 -0.97 19.24 -0.73
N PRO A 60 0.22 18.71 -1.01
CA PRO A 60 0.40 17.33 -1.49
C PRO A 60 -0.03 16.26 -0.47
N ASP A 61 -0.21 16.65 0.78
CA ASP A 61 -0.70 15.83 1.88
C ASP A 61 -2.23 15.67 1.91
N LEU A 62 -2.97 16.50 1.17
CA LEU A 62 -4.43 16.53 1.18
C LEU A 62 -5.00 15.64 0.08
N PRO A 63 -5.73 14.56 0.41
CA PRO A 63 -6.36 13.72 -0.60
C PRO A 63 -7.57 14.42 -1.23
N THR A 64 -7.68 14.33 -2.54
CA THR A 64 -8.75 14.96 -3.31
C THR A 64 -9.70 13.91 -3.90
N MET A 65 -10.99 14.18 -3.87
CA MET A 65 -12.08 13.34 -4.36
C MET A 65 -12.85 14.06 -5.47
N LEU A 66 -13.23 13.29 -6.48
CA LEU A 66 -14.02 13.74 -7.62
C LEU A 66 -15.14 12.75 -7.90
N ILE A 67 -16.12 13.17 -8.71
CA ILE A 67 -17.25 12.33 -9.09
C ILE A 67 -17.09 12.04 -10.57
N THR A 68 -16.77 10.79 -10.89
CA THR A 68 -16.69 10.30 -12.28
C THR A 68 -17.35 8.94 -12.36
N HIS A 69 -17.97 8.65 -13.50
CA HIS A 69 -18.65 7.37 -13.73
C HIS A 69 -19.67 7.00 -12.65
N ASN A 70 -20.43 7.98 -12.15
CA ASN A 70 -21.41 7.83 -11.07
C ASN A 70 -20.82 7.26 -9.76
N ALA A 71 -19.53 7.46 -9.52
CA ALA A 71 -18.83 7.05 -8.31
C ALA A 71 -17.97 8.19 -7.77
N ILE A 72 -17.78 8.20 -6.44
CA ILE A 72 -16.82 9.08 -5.78
C ILE A 72 -15.45 8.39 -5.85
N ASN A 73 -14.52 9.00 -6.57
CA ASN A 73 -13.18 8.47 -6.78
C ASN A 73 -12.15 9.35 -6.05
N ILE A 74 -11.23 8.72 -5.32
CA ILE A 74 -10.06 9.39 -4.76
C ILE A 74 -9.03 9.53 -5.87
N GLU A 75 -8.50 10.72 -6.04
CA GLU A 75 -7.46 11.00 -7.02
C GLU A 75 -6.15 10.31 -6.68
N ARG A 76 -5.40 10.02 -7.74
CA ARG A 76 -4.02 9.58 -7.58
C ARG A 76 -3.20 10.72 -6.98
N PRO A 77 -2.31 10.44 -6.03
CA PRO A 77 -1.44 11.46 -5.46
C PRO A 77 -0.55 12.09 -6.54
N SER A 78 -0.27 13.38 -6.39
CA SER A 78 0.54 14.13 -7.34
C SER A 78 2.00 13.69 -7.35
N ILE A 79 2.74 14.03 -8.41
CA ILE A 79 4.19 13.79 -8.52
C ILE A 79 4.92 14.45 -7.35
N ASN A 80 4.48 15.65 -6.93
CA ASN A 80 5.02 16.35 -5.76
C ASN A 80 4.86 15.50 -4.49
N SER A 81 3.68 14.92 -4.30
CA SER A 81 3.39 14.02 -3.18
C SER A 81 4.32 12.81 -3.16
N TYR A 82 4.51 12.16 -4.31
CA TYR A 82 5.47 11.06 -4.43
C TYR A 82 6.90 11.50 -4.11
N SER A 83 7.34 12.65 -4.62
CA SER A 83 8.70 13.15 -4.39
C SER A 83 8.97 13.43 -2.90
N ILE A 84 7.97 13.91 -2.17
CA ILE A 84 8.07 14.17 -0.72
C ILE A 84 8.17 12.84 0.02
N VAL A 85 7.32 11.87 -0.31
CA VAL A 85 7.37 10.53 0.29
C VAL A 85 8.69 9.83 -0.02
N GLU A 86 9.24 9.98 -1.22
CA GLU A 86 10.55 9.42 -1.57
C GLU A 86 11.69 10.06 -0.78
N LYS A 87 11.67 11.37 -0.56
CA LYS A 87 12.63 12.06 0.30
C LYS A 87 12.55 11.52 1.73
N ILE A 88 11.35 11.51 2.32
CA ILE A 88 11.11 10.97 3.67
C ILE A 88 11.56 9.51 3.77
N LYS A 89 11.26 8.69 2.75
CA LYS A 89 11.70 7.30 2.71
C LYS A 89 13.21 7.19 2.69
N LYS A 90 13.91 7.95 1.83
CA LYS A 90 15.37 7.95 1.76
C LYS A 90 15.97 8.37 3.10
N ASP A 91 15.45 9.43 3.70
CA ASP A 91 15.92 9.94 4.99
C ASP A 91 15.74 8.90 6.11
N ASN A 92 14.62 8.17 6.11
CA ASN A 92 14.34 7.13 7.11
C ASN A 92 14.96 5.76 6.82
N SER A 93 15.22 5.43 5.55
CA SER A 93 15.77 4.13 5.13
C SER A 93 17.28 4.10 5.06
N ASN A 94 17.91 5.28 4.96
CA ASN A 94 19.36 5.36 4.89
C ASN A 94 19.94 5.09 6.28
N LEU A 95 20.83 4.10 6.33
CA LEU A 95 21.61 3.84 7.53
C LEU A 95 22.44 5.08 7.88
N THR A 96 22.57 5.34 9.17
CA THR A 96 23.44 6.40 9.67
C THR A 96 24.89 6.13 9.27
N LYS A 97 25.72 7.19 9.22
CA LYS A 97 27.16 7.05 8.94
C LYS A 97 27.85 6.07 9.90
N TYR A 98 27.37 6.01 11.15
CA TYR A 98 27.87 5.09 12.15
C TYR A 98 27.51 3.63 11.83
N GLU A 99 26.23 3.35 11.56
CA GLU A 99 25.76 2.00 11.20
C GLU A 99 26.41 1.50 9.91
N THR A 100 26.57 2.37 8.90
CA THR A 100 27.26 2.01 7.66
C THR A 100 28.73 1.64 7.90
N ASN A 101 29.42 2.32 8.82
CA ASN A 101 30.79 1.99 9.19
C ASN A 101 30.88 0.67 9.97
N ILE A 102 29.95 0.40 10.89
CA ILE A 102 29.87 -0.90 11.58
C ILE A 102 29.63 -2.02 10.57
N LEU A 103 28.65 -1.86 9.67
CA LEU A 103 28.37 -2.87 8.66
C LEU A 103 29.57 -3.14 7.76
N LYS A 104 30.39 -2.13 7.44
CA LYS A 104 31.64 -2.33 6.69
C LYS A 104 32.65 -3.15 7.48
N LYS A 105 32.85 -2.85 8.77
CA LYS A 105 33.76 -3.62 9.64
C LYS A 105 33.31 -5.07 9.77
N ILE A 106 32.03 -5.32 10.06
CA ILE A 106 31.47 -6.67 10.16
C ILE A 106 31.63 -7.44 8.84
N LYS A 107 31.38 -6.80 7.70
CA LYS A 107 31.57 -7.44 6.38
C LYS A 107 33.04 -7.83 6.14
N GLN A 108 33.99 -7.00 6.58
CA GLN A 108 35.42 -7.29 6.49
C GLN A 108 35.82 -8.43 7.42
N GLU A 109 35.37 -8.41 8.68
CA GLU A 109 35.62 -9.48 9.66
C GLU A 109 35.08 -10.84 9.20
N LEU A 110 33.90 -10.86 8.58
CA LEU A 110 33.30 -12.07 8.03
C LEU A 110 33.86 -12.46 6.66
N ASN A 111 34.84 -11.73 6.11
CA ASN A 111 35.41 -11.93 4.77
C ASN A 111 34.37 -12.04 3.66
N ILE A 112 33.23 -11.35 3.80
CA ILE A 112 32.17 -11.30 2.79
C ILE A 112 32.56 -10.23 1.74
N ASN A 113 33.66 -10.45 1.04
CA ASN A 113 34.10 -9.62 -0.07
C ASN A 113 33.66 -10.24 -1.40
N GLN A 114 32.54 -9.75 -1.92
CA GLN A 114 32.16 -9.46 -3.32
C GLN A 114 32.48 -10.43 -4.49
N ASN A 115 32.99 -11.65 -4.28
CA ASN A 115 33.33 -12.57 -5.37
C ASN A 115 32.39 -13.79 -5.52
N ASP A 116 31.13 -13.68 -5.09
CA ASP A 116 30.11 -14.71 -5.33
C ASP A 116 29.23 -14.45 -6.58
N ASP A 117 29.63 -13.51 -7.45
CA ASP A 117 29.02 -13.37 -8.79
C ASP A 117 29.35 -14.58 -9.70
N ASN A 118 30.22 -15.50 -9.27
CA ASN A 118 30.58 -16.70 -10.00
C ASN A 118 29.71 -17.93 -9.71
N ASN A 119 28.71 -17.82 -8.83
CA ASN A 119 27.68 -18.86 -8.77
C ASN A 119 26.65 -18.63 -9.89
N ASN A 120 27.14 -18.81 -11.12
CA ASN A 120 26.34 -19.15 -12.29
C ASN A 120 25.59 -20.46 -12.00
N ILE A 121 24.53 -20.38 -11.20
CA ILE A 121 23.53 -21.43 -11.09
C ILE A 121 22.95 -21.55 -12.49
N LYS A 122 23.46 -22.52 -13.26
CA LYS A 122 22.95 -22.85 -14.59
C LYS A 122 21.45 -23.01 -14.45
N LYS A 123 20.69 -22.02 -14.93
CA LYS A 123 19.23 -22.08 -14.93
C LYS A 123 18.87 -23.36 -15.66
N ARG A 124 18.24 -24.30 -14.94
CA ARG A 124 17.74 -25.54 -15.55
C ARG A 124 16.90 -25.15 -16.75
N LYS A 125 17.28 -25.65 -17.94
CA LYS A 125 16.53 -25.41 -19.17
C LYS A 125 15.07 -25.75 -18.89
N LYS A 126 14.15 -24.84 -19.21
CA LYS A 126 12.72 -25.11 -19.11
C LYS A 126 12.43 -26.24 -20.09
N HIS A 127 12.29 -27.47 -19.60
CA HIS A 127 11.69 -28.53 -20.39
C HIS A 127 10.33 -28.01 -20.88
N GLY A 128 10.03 -28.23 -22.16
CA GLY A 128 8.79 -27.77 -22.78
C GLY A 128 7.55 -28.21 -21.98
N ILE A 129 6.40 -27.63 -22.31
CA ILE A 129 5.13 -28.01 -21.71
C ILE A 129 5.00 -29.54 -21.76
N ASN A 130 4.90 -30.16 -20.59
CA ASN A 130 4.77 -31.61 -20.48
C ASN A 130 3.63 -32.07 -21.43
N PRO A 131 3.91 -32.97 -22.39
CA PRO A 131 2.92 -33.37 -23.41
C PRO A 131 1.66 -34.01 -22.81
N LEU A 132 1.72 -34.53 -21.57
CA LEU A 132 0.55 -35.03 -20.82
C LEU A 132 -0.33 -33.93 -20.21
N SER A 133 0.13 -32.66 -20.21
CA SER A 133 -0.59 -31.52 -19.60
C SER A 133 -1.54 -30.80 -20.57
N ILE A 134 -1.60 -31.20 -21.84
CA ILE A 134 -2.60 -30.70 -22.79
C ILE A 134 -3.85 -31.59 -22.66
N LYS A 135 -4.68 -31.34 -21.63
CA LYS A 135 -6.08 -31.73 -21.74
C LYS A 135 -6.72 -30.79 -22.76
N LYS A 136 -6.97 -31.30 -23.98
CA LYS A 136 -7.67 -30.59 -25.04
C LYS A 136 -8.93 -29.92 -24.46
N LYS A 137 -9.06 -28.60 -24.65
CA LYS A 137 -10.22 -27.84 -24.21
C LYS A 137 -11.44 -28.36 -24.97
N LYS A 138 -12.37 -29.04 -24.29
CA LYS A 138 -13.63 -29.48 -24.90
C LYS A 138 -14.45 -28.25 -25.28
N LYS A 139 -14.82 -28.14 -26.56
CA LYS A 139 -15.76 -27.12 -27.04
C LYS A 139 -17.15 -27.51 -26.52
N TYR A 140 -17.71 -26.68 -25.65
CA TYR A 140 -19.09 -26.82 -25.19
C TYR A 140 -20.00 -26.24 -26.28
N ILE A 141 -20.85 -27.09 -26.86
CA ILE A 141 -22.01 -26.68 -27.65
C ILE A 141 -23.03 -26.18 -26.63
N LEU A 142 -23.47 -24.93 -26.79
CA LEU A 142 -24.47 -24.31 -25.94
C LEU A 142 -25.84 -24.93 -26.26
N ILE A 143 -26.29 -25.87 -25.42
CA ILE A 143 -27.69 -26.31 -25.41
C ILE A 143 -28.27 -25.87 -24.06
N ASN A 144 -29.29 -25.04 -24.16
CA ASN A 144 -30.05 -24.50 -23.05
C ASN A 144 -30.87 -25.59 -22.33
N GLN A 145 -30.96 -25.38 -21.02
CA GLN A 145 -32.05 -25.78 -20.11
C GLN A 145 -32.07 -27.18 -19.46
N ILE A 146 -31.85 -27.11 -18.13
CA ILE A 146 -32.61 -27.75 -17.04
C ILE A 146 -32.41 -29.27 -16.88
N ASN A 147 -31.63 -29.66 -15.86
CA ASN A 147 -32.19 -30.41 -14.72
C ASN A 147 -31.21 -30.57 -13.55
N ASN A 148 -31.85 -30.74 -12.40
CA ASN A 148 -31.33 -30.59 -11.05
C ASN A 148 -30.33 -31.68 -10.62
N ASN A 149 -29.65 -31.33 -9.53
CA ASN A 149 -28.91 -32.20 -8.63
C ASN A 149 -27.63 -32.81 -9.20
N THR A 150 -26.51 -32.25 -8.76
CA THR A 150 -25.51 -33.03 -8.03
C THR A 150 -24.45 -32.11 -7.43
N ASN A 151 -24.31 -32.22 -6.10
CA ASN A 151 -23.30 -31.57 -5.31
C ASN A 151 -21.90 -32.03 -5.73
N TYR A 152 -21.21 -31.24 -6.54
CA TYR A 152 -19.76 -31.32 -6.68
C TYR A 152 -19.17 -29.97 -6.31
N LEU A 153 -19.00 -29.75 -5.01
CA LEU A 153 -18.04 -28.78 -4.51
C LEU A 153 -16.66 -29.18 -5.06
N LEU A 154 -16.21 -28.52 -6.12
CA LEU A 154 -14.80 -28.49 -6.47
C LEU A 154 -14.07 -27.80 -5.31
N LYS A 155 -13.69 -28.59 -4.29
CA LYS A 155 -12.76 -28.18 -3.24
C LYS A 155 -11.45 -27.78 -3.93
N LYS A 156 -11.30 -26.49 -4.22
CA LYS A 156 -10.01 -25.87 -4.51
C LYS A 156 -9.08 -26.26 -3.37
N ARG A 157 -8.09 -27.11 -3.65
CA ARG A 157 -7.08 -27.52 -2.69
C ARG A 157 -6.33 -26.24 -2.28
N ARG A 158 -6.69 -25.64 -1.15
CA ARG A 158 -5.95 -24.54 -0.54
C ARG A 158 -4.59 -25.13 -0.18
N ARG A 159 -3.57 -24.88 -0.99
CA ARG A 159 -2.18 -25.05 -0.53
C ARG A 159 -1.98 -24.00 0.54
N THR A 160 -2.16 -24.38 1.81
CA THR A 160 -1.68 -23.60 2.94
C THR A 160 -0.17 -23.43 2.72
N ARG A 161 0.24 -22.20 2.36
CA ARG A 161 1.64 -21.80 2.38
C ARG A 161 2.05 -21.76 3.84
N GLN A 162 2.35 -22.92 4.43
CA GLN A 162 3.13 -22.92 5.66
C GLN A 162 4.47 -22.30 5.30
N LEU A 163 4.75 -21.14 5.90
CA LEU A 163 6.05 -20.48 5.80
C LEU A 163 7.07 -21.43 6.44
N ARG A 164 7.77 -22.21 5.61
CA ARG A 164 8.87 -23.05 6.08
C ARG A 164 10.02 -22.11 6.43
N MET A 165 10.20 -21.82 7.71
CA MET A 165 11.38 -21.08 8.17
C MET A 165 12.64 -21.87 7.87
N SER A 166 13.70 -21.16 7.46
CA SER A 166 15.02 -21.75 7.24
C SER A 166 15.57 -22.35 8.53
N LEU A 167 16.47 -23.33 8.39
CA LEU A 167 16.98 -24.13 9.51
C LEU A 167 17.71 -23.26 10.55
N HIS A 168 18.49 -22.27 10.08
CA HIS A 168 19.18 -21.30 10.92
C HIS A 168 18.22 -20.42 11.76
N LEU A 169 17.11 -19.96 11.17
CA LEU A 169 16.12 -19.17 11.92
C LEU A 169 15.46 -19.99 13.02
N LYS A 170 15.23 -21.29 12.79
CA LYS A 170 14.71 -22.20 13.83
C LYS A 170 15.71 -22.43 14.95
N GLN A 171 17.00 -22.51 14.64
CA GLN A 171 18.06 -22.67 15.65
C GLN A 171 18.16 -21.41 16.51
N HIS A 172 18.20 -20.24 15.89
CA HIS A 172 18.27 -18.95 16.60
C HIS A 172 17.06 -18.71 17.51
N LEU A 173 15.84 -19.06 17.06
CA LEU A 173 14.65 -18.96 17.91
C LEU A 173 14.71 -19.90 19.12
N LYS A 174 15.23 -21.12 18.96
CA LYS A 174 15.45 -22.04 20.08
C LYS A 174 16.50 -21.52 21.07
N GLU A 175 17.54 -20.84 20.59
CA GLU A 175 18.53 -20.20 21.46
C GLU A 175 17.93 -19.03 22.24
N LEU A 176 17.09 -18.21 21.60
CA LEU A 176 16.35 -17.15 22.27
C LEU A 176 15.38 -17.69 23.33
N GLU A 177 14.67 -18.78 23.06
CA GLU A 177 13.80 -19.44 24.05
C GLU A 177 14.59 -19.94 25.26
N LYS A 178 15.77 -20.55 25.03
CA LYS A 178 16.65 -20.99 26.13
C LYS A 178 17.14 -19.83 26.98
N THR A 179 17.59 -18.75 26.36
CA THR A 179 18.09 -17.58 27.09
C THR A 179 16.99 -16.87 27.89
N PHE A 180 15.75 -16.84 27.37
CA PHE A 180 14.58 -16.33 28.11
C PHE A 180 14.23 -17.21 29.32
N SER A 181 14.23 -18.53 29.15
CA SER A 181 13.98 -19.48 30.25
C SER A 181 15.05 -19.40 31.34
N ILE A 182 16.32 -19.18 30.97
CA ILE A 182 17.42 -19.02 31.90
C ILE A 182 17.29 -17.71 32.68
N LYS A 183 16.95 -16.60 32.02
CA LYS A 183 16.73 -15.30 32.68
C LYS A 183 15.54 -15.30 33.64
N GLN A 184 14.48 -16.05 33.35
CA GLN A 184 13.38 -16.26 34.31
C GLN A 184 13.81 -17.05 35.53
N PHE A 185 14.75 -17.98 35.38
CA PHE A 185 15.28 -18.79 36.49
C PHE A 185 16.19 -17.98 37.42
N PHE A 186 16.97 -17.03 36.89
CA PHE A 186 17.93 -16.22 37.68
C PHE A 186 17.33 -14.92 38.26
N HIS A 187 16.04 -14.63 38.05
CA HIS A 187 15.35 -13.45 38.60
C HIS A 187 14.33 -13.80 39.71
N LEU A 188 14.39 -15.01 40.27
CA LEU A 188 13.51 -15.49 41.34
C LEU A 188 14.23 -15.85 42.66
N GLU A 189 15.46 -15.38 42.86
CA GLU A 189 16.13 -15.39 44.18
C GLU A 189 16.23 -13.96 44.76
#